data_AF-A0A8T5BSR4-F1
#
_entry.id   AF-A0A8T5BSR4-F1
#
_cell.length_a   1.000
_cell.length_b   1.000
_cell.length_c   1.000
_cell.angle_alpha   90.00
_cell.angle_beta   90.00
_cell.angle_gamma   90.00
#
_symmetry.space_group_name_H-M   'P 1'
#
loop_
_entity.id
_entity.type
_entity.pdbx_description
1 polymer ?
#
loop_
_entity_poly.entity_id
_entity_poly.type
_entity_poly.pdbx_seq_one_letter_code
_entity_poly.pdbx_strand_id
1 'polypeptide(L)' 'MEYIDGKTASFATPSTDLPLASGDTMIIYITSPDSLNVNDIGTTIGLTIFTENAQYYVECNVKSAETA' A
#
# COMPACT_ATOMS: atom_id res chain seq x y z
N MET A 1 0.42 -10.53 -10.32
CA MET A 1 -0.82 -9.94 -9.78
C MET A 1 -0.98 -8.57 -10.38
N GLU A 2 -2.17 -8.24 -10.87
CA GLU A 2 -2.44 -6.90 -11.42
C GLU A 2 -2.55 -5.89 -10.27
N TYR A 3 -1.84 -4.77 -10.36
CA TYR A 3 -1.80 -3.76 -9.29
C TYR A 3 -2.26 -2.36 -9.75
N ILE A 4 -2.23 -2.11 -11.05
CA ILE A 4 -2.93 -1.04 -11.77
C ILE A 4 -3.31 -1.60 -13.15
N ASP A 5 -4.26 -0.96 -13.84
CA ASP A 5 -4.77 -1.38 -15.15
C ASP A 5 -3.65 -1.80 -16.12
N GLY A 6 -3.69 -3.06 -16.55
CA GLY A 6 -2.76 -3.63 -17.51
C GLY A 6 -1.33 -3.82 -16.99
N LYS A 7 -1.07 -3.61 -15.69
CA LYS A 7 0.25 -3.81 -15.07
C LYS A 7 0.22 -4.93 -14.05
N THR A 8 0.98 -5.97 -14.35
CA THR A 8 1.19 -7.11 -13.45
C THR A 8 2.59 -7.09 -12.85
N ALA A 9 2.70 -7.35 -11.55
CA ALA A 9 3.97 -7.58 -10.86
C ALA A 9 3.92 -8.86 -10.00
N SER A 10 5.10 -9.41 -9.71
CA SER A 10 5.30 -10.43 -8.67
C SER A 10 5.85 -9.75 -7.42
N PHE A 11 5.11 -9.85 -6.31
CA PHE A 11 5.53 -9.32 -5.02
C PHE A 11 6.10 -10.45 -4.16
N ALA A 12 7.22 -10.19 -3.50
CA ALA A 12 7.83 -11.10 -2.55
C ALA A 12 8.25 -10.31 -1.31
N THR A 13 8.13 -10.94 -0.13
CA THR A 13 8.64 -10.35 1.10
C THR A 13 10.16 -10.20 0.99
N PRO A 14 10.71 -8.99 1.14
CA PRO A 14 12.15 -8.80 1.05
C PRO A 14 12.85 -9.41 2.27
N SER A 15 14.05 -9.97 2.07
CA SER A 15 14.90 -10.48 3.16
C SER A 15 15.88 -9.43 3.70
N THR A 16 15.93 -8.25 3.09
CA THR A 16 16.82 -7.12 3.40
C THR A 16 16.10 -5.80 3.16
N ASP A 17 16.73 -4.70 3.54
CA ASP A 17 16.22 -3.35 3.23
C ASP A 17 16.07 -3.14 1.72
N LEU A 18 14.98 -2.46 1.32
CA LEU A 18 14.69 -2.08 -0.06
C LEU A 18 14.90 -0.57 -0.22
N PRO A 19 16.00 -0.12 -0.86
CA PRO A 19 16.19 1.30 -1.14
C PRO A 19 15.18 1.76 -2.20
N LEU A 20 14.44 2.82 -1.90
CA LEU A 20 13.56 3.49 -2.88
C LEU A 20 14.34 4.59 -3.59
N ALA A 21 14.65 4.39 -4.87
CA ALA A 21 15.37 5.39 -5.65
C ALA A 21 14.53 6.65 -5.90
N SER A 22 15.18 7.78 -6.12
CA SER A 22 14.49 9.03 -6.44
C SER A 22 13.70 8.89 -7.75
N GLY A 23 12.40 9.21 -7.70
CA GLY A 23 11.48 9.08 -8.83
C GLY A 23 10.73 7.76 -8.90
N ASP A 24 11.09 6.76 -8.09
CA ASP A 24 10.38 5.48 -8.04
C ASP A 24 9.13 5.56 -7.15
N THR A 25 8.26 4.56 -7.30
CA THR A 25 7.03 4.41 -6.51
C THR A 25 7.10 3.15 -5.65
N MET A 26 6.80 3.29 -4.36
CA MET A 26 6.63 2.15 -3.46
C MET A 26 5.17 1.71 -3.42
N ILE A 27 4.93 0.41 -3.56
CA ILE A 27 3.62 -0.22 -3.41
C ILE A 27 3.70 -1.20 -2.25
N ILE A 28 2.90 -0.99 -1.21
CA ILE A 28 2.82 -1.86 -0.04
C ILE A 28 1.61 -2.76 -0.19
N TYR A 29 1.85 -4.08 -0.21
CA TYR A 29 0.79 -5.08 -0.26
C TYR A 29 0.75 -5.84 1.06
N ILE A 30 -0.38 -5.76 1.77
CA ILE A 30 -0.61 -6.43 3.04
C ILE A 30 -1.62 -7.54 2.80
N THR A 31 -1.22 -8.78 3.06
CA THR A 31 -2.13 -9.93 3.02
C THR A 31 -2.80 -10.10 4.37
N SER A 32 -4.11 -10.31 4.37
CA SER A 32 -4.91 -10.59 5.57
C SER A 32 -4.70 -9.59 6.72
N PRO A 33 -4.96 -8.28 6.53
CA PRO A 33 -4.90 -7.32 7.61
C PRO A 33 -5.95 -7.66 8.69
N ASP A 34 -5.59 -7.54 9.96
CA ASP A 34 -6.48 -7.91 11.07
C ASP A 34 -7.57 -6.85 11.31
N SER A 35 -7.21 -5.56 11.22
CA SER A 35 -8.10 -4.44 11.57
C SER A 35 -8.73 -3.72 10.37
N LEU A 36 -8.54 -4.20 9.14
CA LEU A 36 -9.16 -3.65 7.94
C LEU A 36 -9.97 -4.75 7.25
N ASN A 37 -11.28 -4.56 7.16
CA ASN A 37 -12.22 -5.54 6.62
C ASN A 37 -13.10 -4.93 5.51
N VAL A 38 -13.81 -5.79 4.77
CA VAL A 38 -14.68 -5.37 3.65
C VAL A 38 -15.81 -4.40 4.04
N ASN A 39 -16.26 -4.43 5.29
CA ASN A 39 -17.26 -3.51 5.82
C ASN A 39 -16.68 -2.11 6.10
N ASP A 40 -15.36 -1.95 6.11
CA ASP A 40 -14.72 -0.65 6.32
C ASP A 40 -14.66 0.19 5.04
N ILE A 41 -15.09 -0.35 3.88
CA ILE A 41 -15.15 0.39 2.61
C ILE A 41 -15.95 1.69 2.78
N GLY A 42 -15.35 2.81 2.34
CA GLY A 42 -15.91 4.15 2.49
C GLY A 42 -15.57 4.83 3.82
N THR A 43 -15.00 4.11 4.78
CA THR A 43 -14.50 4.66 6.04
C THR A 43 -13.12 5.28 5.84
N THR A 44 -12.88 6.42 6.49
CA THR A 44 -11.57 7.07 6.49
C THR A 44 -10.61 6.38 7.45
N ILE A 45 -9.39 6.10 6.98
CA ILE A 45 -8.29 5.54 7.75
C ILE A 45 -7.09 6.49 7.70
N GLY A 46 -6.29 6.48 8.75
CA GLY A 46 -5.00 7.16 8.81
C GLY A 46 -3.86 6.20 8.49
N LEU A 47 -2.97 6.59 7.58
CA LEU A 47 -1.77 5.85 7.22
C LEU A 47 -0.54 6.67 7.60
N THR A 48 0.31 6.10 8.45
CA THR A 48 1.57 6.73 8.87
C THR A 48 2.75 5.89 8.40
N ILE A 49 3.64 6.48 7.60
CA ILE A 49 4.89 5.87 7.17
C ILE A 49 6.04 6.57 7.85
N PHE A 50 6.89 5.80 8.52
CA PHE A 50 8.18 6.27 9.02
C PHE A 50 9.27 5.83 8.05
N THR A 51 10.04 6.80 7.57
CA THR A 51 11.28 6.59 6.85
C THR A 51 12.44 7.05 7.74
N GLU A 52 13.68 6.80 7.34
CA GLU A 52 14.85 7.29 8.07
C GLU A 52 14.84 8.82 8.25
N ASN A 53 14.30 9.55 7.26
CA ASN A 53 14.42 11.01 7.18
C ASN A 53 13.11 11.76 7.51
N ALA A 54 11.96 11.08 7.52
CA ALA A 54 10.66 11.73 7.67
C ALA A 54 9.52 10.79 8.09
N GLN A 55 8.48 11.40 8.67
CA GLN A 55 7.17 10.80 8.90
C GLN A 55 6.17 11.35 7.89
N TYR A 56 5.46 10.48 7.18
CA TYR A 56 4.39 10.82 6.26
C TYR A 56 3.06 10.36 6.83
N TYR A 57 2.12 11.28 7.01
CA TYR A 57 0.74 10.99 7.43
C TYR A 57 -0.22 11.33 6.29
N VAL A 58 -1.09 10.40 5.94
CA VAL A 58 -2.14 10.59 4.94
C VAL A 58 -3.43 9.97 5.46
N GLU A 59 -4.53 10.69 5.27
CA GLU A 59 -5.88 10.14 5.46
C GLU A 59 -6.46 9.77 4.10
N CYS A 60 -7.01 8.57 4.02
CA CYS A 60 -7.66 8.09 2.81
C CYS A 60 -8.87 7.23 3.16
N ASN A 61 -9.78 7.07 2.20
CA ASN A 61 -10.92 6.18 2.35
C ASN A 61 -10.54 4.78 1.90
N VAL A 62 -10.97 3.76 2.65
CA VAL A 62 -10.87 2.36 2.22
C VAL A 62 -11.73 2.17 0.98
N LYS A 63 -11.15 1.53 -0.04
CA LYS A 63 -11.84 1.19 -1.28
C LYS A 63 -11.70 -0.31 -1.56
N SER A 64 -12.70 -0.89 -2.21
CA SER A 64 -12.53 -2.19 -2.84
C SER A 64 -11.48 -2.09 -3.94
N ALA A 65 -10.87 -3.23 -4.30
CA ALA A 65 -10.16 -3.32 -5.56
C ALA A 65 -11.15 -3.02 -6.69
N GLU A 66 -11.09 -1.80 -7.23
CA GLU A 66 -11.80 -1.47 -8.46
C GLU A 66 -11.06 -2.21 -9.57
N THR A 67 -11.75 -3.10 -10.28
CA THR A 67 -11.28 -3.48 -11.62
C THR A 67 -11.29 -2.19 -12.41
N ALA A 68 -10.14 -1.82 -12.97
CA ALA A 68 -10.05 -0.65 -13.83
C ALA A 68 -10.94 -0.80 -15.06
#